data_AF-A0A7I9ZA96-F1
#
_entry.id   AF-A0A7I9ZA96-F1
#
_cell.length_a   1.000
_cell.length_b   1.000
_cell.length_c   1.000
_cell.angle_alpha   90.00
_cell.angle_beta   90.00
_cell.angle_gamma   90.00
#
_symmetry.space_group_name_H-M   'P 1'
#
loop_
_entity.id
_entity.type
_entity.pdbx_description
1 polymer ?
#
loop_
_entity_poly.entity_id
_entity_poly.type
_entity_poly.pdbx_seq_one_letter_code
_entity_poly.pdbx_strand_id
1 'polypeptide(L)'
;MRPAGRLGHGHQCVISDLWGRLPGVMFRFMADNTVRVDPVVMQGAAVSLSGAAEHLSTQLSQLDDQVGQMLGGWQGAAGSAYGSAWELWHKGAREVELGLSILARLVGQAGGAYQSNEARSAQAERSVRDG
;
A
#
# COMPACT_ATOMS: atom_id res chain seq x y z
N MET A 1 -0.29 -49.23 -33.54
CA MET A 1 0.52 -49.02 -32.32
C MET A 1 1.10 -47.61 -32.36
N ARG A 2 0.75 -46.73 -31.40
CA ARG A 2 1.47 -45.46 -31.08
C ARG A 2 2.50 -45.77 -29.97
N PRO A 3 3.57 -44.96 -29.76
CA PRO A 3 3.55 -43.64 -29.09
C PRO A 3 4.28 -42.54 -29.93
N ALA A 4 4.03 -41.23 -29.89
CA ALA A 4 3.81 -40.20 -28.86
C ALA A 4 5.09 -39.65 -28.17
N GLY A 5 5.29 -38.31 -28.28
CA GLY A 5 6.24 -37.49 -27.50
C GLY A 5 7.27 -36.76 -28.39
N ARG A 6 7.50 -35.45 -28.34
CA ARG A 6 7.16 -34.41 -27.35
C ARG A 6 7.41 -33.03 -27.99
N LEU A 7 6.35 -32.25 -28.21
CA LEU A 7 6.45 -30.79 -28.32
C LEU A 7 6.43 -30.25 -26.89
N GLY A 8 7.40 -29.41 -26.52
CA GLY A 8 7.55 -28.95 -25.14
C GLY A 8 8.48 -27.75 -25.01
N HIS A 9 8.24 -26.68 -25.77
CA HIS A 9 8.68 -25.35 -25.37
C HIS A 9 7.51 -24.65 -24.70
N GLY A 10 7.32 -24.98 -23.41
CA GLY A 10 6.39 -24.29 -22.53
C GLY A 10 6.91 -22.88 -22.26
N HIS A 11 6.16 -21.91 -22.78
CA HIS A 11 5.92 -20.57 -22.27
C HIS A 11 6.46 -20.37 -20.84
N GLN A 12 7.71 -19.90 -20.74
CA GLN A 12 8.22 -19.31 -19.50
C GLN A 12 7.59 -17.92 -19.36
N CYS A 13 6.97 -17.74 -18.21
CA CYS A 13 6.25 -16.56 -17.79
C CYS A 13 7.23 -15.38 -17.65
N VAL A 14 7.13 -14.41 -18.56
CA VAL A 14 7.97 -13.19 -18.66
C VAL A 14 7.68 -12.18 -17.54
N ILE A 15 6.86 -12.52 -16.55
CA ILE A 15 6.46 -11.61 -15.46
C ILE A 15 7.48 -11.59 -14.31
N SER A 16 8.37 -12.59 -14.19
CA SER A 16 9.35 -12.65 -13.10
C SER A 16 10.62 -11.79 -13.33
N ASP A 17 10.88 -11.32 -14.56
CA ASP A 17 12.11 -10.59 -14.92
C ASP A 17 12.03 -9.06 -14.72
N LEU A 18 10.89 -8.53 -14.27
CA LEU A 18 10.65 -7.08 -14.18
C LEU A 18 10.94 -6.44 -12.81
N TRP A 19 11.28 -7.22 -11.76
CA TRP A 19 11.48 -6.71 -10.39
C TRP A 19 12.90 -6.87 -9.86
N GLY A 20 13.92 -6.48 -10.66
CA GLY A 20 15.34 -6.70 -10.32
C GLY A 20 16.28 -5.52 -10.48
N ARG A 21 15.80 -4.27 -10.60
CA ARG A 21 16.68 -3.15 -11.02
C ARG A 21 16.40 -1.79 -10.39
N LEU A 22 16.65 -1.63 -9.09
CA LEU A 22 16.96 -0.31 -8.50
C LEU A 22 18.10 -0.38 -7.46
N PRO A 23 19.13 0.47 -7.57
CA PRO A 23 20.27 0.48 -6.66
C PRO A 23 20.11 1.44 -5.47
N GLY A 24 20.53 0.95 -4.30
CA GLY A 24 21.35 1.70 -3.33
C GLY A 24 20.81 3.01 -2.75
N VAL A 25 20.05 2.92 -1.65
CA VAL A 25 19.80 4.06 -0.75
C VAL A 25 21.00 4.26 0.18
N MET A 26 21.78 5.31 -0.08
CA MET A 26 22.72 5.87 0.90
C MET A 26 22.00 6.97 1.68
N PHE A 27 21.44 6.63 2.84
CA PHE A 27 20.93 7.62 3.79
C PHE A 27 21.95 7.84 4.91
N ARG A 28 22.62 9.00 4.87
CA ARG A 28 23.41 9.54 5.97
C ARG A 28 22.46 10.31 6.89
N PHE A 29 22.13 9.74 8.05
CA PHE A 29 21.50 10.47 9.15
C PHE A 29 22.57 11.33 9.83
N MET A 30 22.39 12.65 9.85
CA MET A 30 23.02 13.53 10.83
C MET A 30 21.93 13.97 11.80
N ALA A 31 22.08 13.61 13.06
CA ALA A 31 21.19 14.01 14.13
C ALA A 31 21.47 15.47 14.50
N ASP A 32 20.54 16.37 14.13
CA ASP A 32 20.21 17.51 14.98
C ASP A 32 19.01 17.09 15.82
N ASN A 33 19.19 16.99 17.14
CA ASN A 33 18.29 16.27 18.04
C ASN A 33 17.05 17.09 18.47
N THR A 34 16.45 17.83 17.55
CA THR A 34 15.07 18.29 17.69
C THR A 34 14.29 17.94 16.43
N VAL A 35 13.64 16.78 16.43
CA VAL A 35 12.65 16.46 15.39
C VAL A 35 11.46 17.40 15.62
N ARG A 36 11.47 18.54 14.93
CA ARG A 36 10.30 19.43 14.84
C ARG A 36 9.27 18.74 13.95
N VAL A 37 8.30 18.10 14.60
CA VAL A 37 7.15 17.53 13.93
C VAL A 37 6.04 18.57 13.93
N ASP A 38 5.49 18.89 12.76
CA ASP A 38 4.28 19.70 12.64
C ASP A 38 3.04 18.77 12.69
N PRO A 39 2.23 18.81 13.76
CA PRO A 39 1.04 17.96 13.87
C PRO A 39 0.02 18.18 12.76
N VAL A 40 -0.05 19.39 12.19
CA VAL A 40 -0.97 19.73 11.09
C VAL A 40 -0.54 19.01 9.81
N VAL A 41 0.76 18.99 9.52
CA VAL A 41 1.31 18.28 8.37
C VAL A 41 1.08 16.77 8.50
N MET A 42 1.26 16.20 9.70
CA MET A 42 0.95 14.79 9.94
C MET A 42 -0.53 14.48 9.73
N GLN A 43 -1.42 15.33 10.25
CA GLN A 43 -2.86 15.14 10.07
C GLN A 43 -3.26 15.23 8.60
N GLY A 44 -2.68 16.16 7.85
CA GLY A 44 -2.87 16.25 6.39
C GLY A 44 -2.41 14.99 5.67
N ALA A 45 -1.22 14.49 6.00
CA ALA A 45 -0.68 13.25 5.42
C ALA A 45 -1.57 12.03 5.74
N ALA A 46 -2.08 11.93 6.97
CA ALA A 46 -3.03 10.88 7.35
C ALA A 46 -4.31 10.93 6.51
N VAL A 47 -4.89 12.13 6.31
CA VAL A 47 -6.08 12.31 5.47
C VAL A 47 -5.80 11.93 4.02
N SER A 48 -4.66 12.36 3.47
CA SER A 48 -4.28 12.00 2.09
C SER A 48 -4.09 10.49 1.91
N LEU A 49 -3.48 9.81 2.88
CA LEU A 49 -3.31 8.36 2.83
C LEU A 49 -4.65 7.61 2.94
N SER A 50 -5.54 8.04 3.84
CA SER A 50 -6.89 7.46 3.92
C SER A 50 -7.65 7.65 2.60
N GLY A 51 -7.63 8.85 2.03
CA GLY A 51 -8.29 9.11 0.75
C GLY A 51 -7.71 8.29 -0.40
N ALA A 52 -6.39 8.08 -0.41
CA ALA A 52 -5.75 7.20 -1.40
C ALA A 52 -6.18 5.73 -1.23
N ALA A 53 -6.29 5.23 0.00
CA ALA A 53 -6.77 3.88 0.28
C ALA A 53 -8.24 3.68 -0.14
N GLU A 54 -9.11 4.63 0.19
CA GLU A 54 -10.53 4.62 -0.20
C GLU A 54 -10.71 4.66 -1.73
N HIS A 55 -9.94 5.53 -2.40
CA HIS A 55 -9.98 5.63 -3.85
C HIS A 55 -9.48 4.33 -4.52
N LEU A 56 -8.39 3.76 -4.02
CA LEU A 56 -7.89 2.48 -4.50
C LEU A 56 -8.92 1.35 -4.29
N SER A 57 -9.51 1.25 -3.10
CA SER A 57 -10.56 0.27 -2.79
C SER A 57 -11.74 0.33 -3.77
N THR A 58 -12.16 1.56 -4.11
CA THR A 58 -13.24 1.80 -5.08
C THR A 58 -12.84 1.31 -6.47
N GLN A 59 -11.65 1.66 -6.95
CA GLN A 59 -11.16 1.22 -8.26
C GLN A 59 -10.98 -0.30 -8.34
N LEU A 60 -10.47 -0.92 -7.27
CA LEU A 60 -10.30 -2.37 -7.21
C LEU A 60 -11.64 -3.10 -7.29
N SER A 61 -12.65 -2.62 -6.57
CA SER A 61 -14.00 -3.21 -6.62
C SER A 61 -14.62 -3.09 -8.02
N GLN A 62 -14.49 -1.92 -8.65
CA GLN A 62 -14.98 -1.71 -10.02
C GLN A 62 -14.27 -2.60 -11.05
N LEU A 63 -12.98 -2.85 -10.87
CA LEU A 63 -12.22 -3.69 -11.77
C LEU A 63 -12.51 -5.17 -11.53
N ASP A 64 -12.74 -5.58 -10.29
CA ASP A 64 -13.16 -6.95 -9.95
C ASP A 64 -14.52 -7.30 -10.60
N ASP A 65 -15.48 -6.38 -10.58
CA ASP A 65 -16.76 -6.55 -11.28
C ASP A 65 -16.57 -6.73 -12.81
N GLN A 66 -15.74 -5.89 -13.42
CA GLN A 66 -15.45 -5.95 -14.87
C GLN A 66 -14.74 -7.26 -15.26
N VAL A 67 -13.76 -7.68 -14.48
CA VAL A 67 -13.02 -8.92 -14.74
C VAL A 67 -13.88 -10.14 -14.46
N GLY A 68 -14.72 -10.12 -13.44
CA GLY A 68 -15.69 -11.17 -13.16
C GLY A 68 -16.67 -11.39 -14.32
N GLN A 69 -17.19 -10.31 -14.90
CA GLN A 69 -18.04 -10.38 -16.10
C GLN A 69 -17.30 -10.95 -17.31
N MET A 70 -16.06 -10.49 -17.55
CA MET A 70 -15.23 -11.01 -18.65
C MET A 70 -14.93 -12.50 -18.51
N LEU A 71 -14.56 -12.95 -17.30
CA LEU A 71 -14.24 -14.34 -17.00
C LEU A 71 -15.46 -15.27 -17.07
N GLY A 72 -16.66 -14.78 -16.74
CA GLY A 72 -17.90 -15.55 -16.89
C GLY A 72 -18.15 -16.01 -18.33
N GLY A 73 -17.73 -15.22 -19.32
CA GLY A 73 -17.83 -15.55 -20.75
C GLY A 73 -16.65 -16.30 -21.34
N TRP A 74 -15.51 -16.38 -20.64
CA TRP A 74 -14.25 -16.90 -21.20
C TRP A 74 -13.85 -18.23 -20.57
N GLN A 75 -14.23 -19.33 -21.23
CA GLN A 75 -13.89 -20.69 -20.78
C GLN A 75 -12.62 -21.25 -21.45
N GLY A 76 -12.03 -22.26 -20.81
CA GLY A 76 -10.85 -22.98 -21.29
C GLY A 76 -9.57 -22.67 -20.51
N ALA A 77 -8.47 -23.31 -20.89
CA ALA A 77 -7.20 -23.25 -20.16
C ALA A 77 -6.65 -21.81 -20.00
N ALA A 78 -6.82 -20.97 -21.02
CA ALA A 78 -6.40 -19.57 -20.97
C ALA A 78 -7.22 -18.75 -19.96
N GLY A 79 -8.54 -18.93 -19.93
CA GLY A 79 -9.41 -18.26 -18.96
C GLY A 79 -9.12 -18.69 -17.53
N SER A 80 -8.86 -19.99 -17.30
CA SER A 80 -8.44 -20.49 -15.99
C SER A 80 -7.10 -19.91 -15.53
N ALA A 81 -6.10 -19.86 -16.43
CA ALA A 81 -4.79 -19.29 -16.12
C ALA A 81 -4.88 -17.78 -15.82
N TYR A 82 -5.69 -17.05 -16.58
CA TYR A 82 -5.95 -15.63 -16.31
C TYR A 82 -6.68 -15.43 -14.98
N GLY A 83 -7.71 -16.24 -14.68
CA GLY A 83 -8.43 -16.19 -13.41
C GLY A 83 -7.51 -16.38 -12.20
N SER A 84 -6.62 -17.37 -12.22
CA SER A 84 -5.65 -17.56 -11.14
C SER A 84 -4.66 -16.40 -11.02
N ALA A 85 -4.20 -15.83 -12.14
CA ALA A 85 -3.34 -14.66 -12.13
C ALA A 85 -4.07 -13.42 -11.58
N TRP A 86 -5.36 -13.26 -11.92
CA TRP A 86 -6.23 -12.20 -11.43
C TRP A 86 -6.41 -12.27 -9.92
N GLU A 87 -6.73 -13.44 -9.38
CA GLU A 87 -6.90 -13.66 -7.94
C GLU A 87 -5.64 -13.27 -7.15
N LEU A 88 -4.46 -13.67 -7.64
CA LEU A 88 -3.19 -13.33 -7.00
C LEU A 88 -2.92 -11.84 -7.03
N TRP A 89 -3.14 -11.20 -8.19
CA TRP A 89 -2.99 -9.76 -8.34
C TRP A 89 -3.95 -8.98 -7.44
N HIS A 90 -5.24 -9.36 -7.43
CA HIS A 90 -6.28 -8.71 -6.64
C HIS A 90 -5.96 -8.80 -5.15
N LYS A 91 -5.52 -9.97 -4.67
CA LYS A 91 -5.06 -10.13 -3.29
C LYS A 91 -3.93 -9.16 -2.94
N GLY A 92 -2.88 -9.08 -3.77
CA GLY A 92 -1.76 -8.15 -3.54
C GLY A 92 -2.21 -6.68 -3.54
N ALA A 93 -3.14 -6.31 -4.42
CA ALA A 93 -3.68 -4.96 -4.46
C ALA A 93 -4.48 -4.61 -3.18
N ARG A 94 -5.23 -5.57 -2.61
CA ARG A 94 -5.90 -5.41 -1.31
C ARG A 94 -4.92 -5.27 -0.15
N GLU A 95 -3.77 -5.94 -0.21
CA GLU A 95 -2.71 -5.78 0.80
C GLU A 95 -2.11 -4.35 0.77
N VAL A 96 -1.95 -3.76 -0.42
CA VAL A 96 -1.51 -2.36 -0.56
C VAL A 96 -2.55 -1.39 0.01
N GLU A 97 -3.83 -1.58 -0.31
CA GLU A 97 -4.93 -0.77 0.24
C GLU A 97 -4.95 -0.82 1.78
N LEU A 98 -4.87 -2.03 2.35
CA LEU A 98 -4.79 -2.21 3.79
C LEU A 98 -3.56 -1.51 4.40
N GLY A 99 -2.40 -1.63 3.75
CA GLY A 99 -1.17 -0.98 4.20
C GLY A 99 -1.30 0.55 4.27
N LEU A 100 -1.90 1.17 3.24
CA LEU A 100 -2.17 2.60 3.22
C LEU A 100 -3.14 3.00 4.34
N SER A 101 -4.21 2.24 4.54
CA SER A 101 -5.18 2.45 5.63
C SER A 101 -4.53 2.38 7.02
N ILE A 102 -3.63 1.42 7.24
CA ILE A 102 -2.88 1.28 8.50
C ILE A 102 -1.93 2.47 8.69
N LEU A 103 -1.17 2.83 7.66
CA LEU A 103 -0.25 3.96 7.72
C LEU A 103 -0.99 5.28 8.00
N ALA A 104 -2.14 5.50 7.37
CA ALA A 104 -2.99 6.66 7.63
C ALA A 104 -3.33 6.77 9.12
N ARG A 105 -3.79 5.66 9.70
CA ARG A 105 -4.14 5.58 11.13
C ARG A 105 -2.95 5.86 12.03
N LEU A 106 -1.80 5.23 11.77
CA LEU A 106 -0.60 5.40 12.58
C LEU A 106 -0.08 6.85 12.55
N VAL A 107 -0.06 7.46 11.36
CA VAL A 107 0.34 8.87 11.20
C VAL A 107 -0.64 9.80 11.92
N GLY A 108 -1.95 9.57 11.82
CA GLY A 108 -2.97 10.34 12.53
C GLY A 108 -2.85 10.22 14.05
N GLN A 109 -2.61 9.00 14.57
CA GLN A 109 -2.37 8.77 15.99
C GLN A 109 -1.12 9.50 16.49
N ALA A 110 -0.03 9.44 15.73
CA ALA A 110 1.19 10.16 16.08
C ALA A 110 0.97 11.68 16.07
N GLY A 111 0.29 12.23 15.06
CA GLY A 111 -0.06 13.65 15.02
C GLY A 111 -0.87 14.11 16.24
N GLY A 112 -1.90 13.36 16.62
CA GLY A 112 -2.69 13.65 17.82
C GLY A 112 -1.89 13.57 19.12
N ALA A 113 -0.98 12.60 19.24
CA ALA A 113 -0.09 12.48 20.39
C ALA A 113 0.85 13.68 20.54
N TYR A 114 1.45 14.15 19.43
CA TYR A 114 2.29 15.35 19.42
C TYR A 114 1.51 16.60 19.82
N GLN A 115 0.34 16.83 19.22
CA GLN A 115 -0.50 17.99 19.56
C GLN A 115 -0.88 18.01 21.05
N SER A 116 -1.20 16.85 21.62
CA SER A 116 -1.52 16.72 23.04
C SER A 116 -0.32 17.00 23.93
N ASN A 117 0.88 16.54 23.55
CA ASN A 117 2.11 16.80 24.30
C ASN A 117 2.48 18.29 24.34
N GLU A 118 2.37 18.98 23.20
CA GLU A 118 2.59 20.42 23.11
C GLU A 118 1.60 21.22 23.98
N ALA A 119 0.31 20.83 23.98
CA ALA A 119 -0.69 21.48 24.80
C ALA A 119 -0.41 21.34 26.31
N ARG A 120 -0.03 20.15 26.77
CA ARG A 120 0.34 19.90 28.18
C ARG A 120 1.60 20.67 28.58
N SER A 121 2.61 20.66 27.72
CA SER A 121 3.87 21.38 27.97
C SER A 121 3.61 22.88 28.06
N ALA A 122 2.83 23.45 27.14
CA ALA A 122 2.46 24.86 27.17
C ALA A 122 1.63 25.25 28.40
N GLN A 123 0.85 24.33 28.98
CA GLN A 123 0.13 24.56 30.24
C GLN A 123 1.07 24.54 31.45
N ALA A 124 2.01 23.58 31.49
CA ALA A 124 3.01 23.50 32.55
C ALA A 124 3.88 24.76 32.60
N GLU A 125 4.35 25.24 31.44
CA GLU A 125 5.14 26.47 31.33
C GLU A 125 4.36 27.71 31.84
N ARG A 126 3.06 27.81 31.53
CA ARG A 126 2.20 28.89 32.06
C ARG A 126 2.09 28.80 33.57
N SER A 127 1.84 27.60 34.10
CA SER A 127 1.75 27.38 35.54
C SER A 127 3.05 27.73 36.28
N VAL A 128 4.22 27.48 35.68
CA VAL A 128 5.52 27.85 36.25
C VAL A 128 5.75 29.36 36.19
N ARG A 129 5.30 30.03 35.12
CA ARG A 129 5.41 31.48 35.01
C ARG A 129 4.47 32.24 35.95
N ASP A 130 3.30 31.67 36.21
CA ASP A 130 2.23 32.33 36.96
C ASP A 130 2.29 32.03 38.50
N GLY A 131 3.31 31.28 38.97
CA GLY A 131 3.54 30.95 40.38
C GLY A 131 4.88 31.45 40.89
#